data_AF-A0A7W4P8G1-F1
#
_entry.id   AF-A0A7W4P8G1-F1
#
_cell.length_a   1.000
_cell.length_b   1.000
_cell.length_c   1.000
_cell.angle_alpha   90.00
_cell.angle_beta   90.00
_cell.angle_gamma   90.00
#
_symmetry.space_group_name_H-M   'P 1'
#
loop_
_entity.id
_entity.type
_entity.pdbx_description
1 polymer ?
#
loop_
_entity_poly.entity_id
_entity_poly.type
_entity_poly.pdbx_seq_one_letter_code
_entity_poly.pdbx_strand_id
1 'polypeptide(L)' 'MTHKDDLFVEQRSQGDYAVRRPNSERASHVASTQREAIDWANEHAHGGAVRIERVRRTSKGVPDHWRTE' A
#
# COMPACT_ATOMS: atom_id res chain seq x y z
N MET A 1 9.04 -7.39 10.52
CA MET A 1 7.96 -8.35 10.82
C MET A 1 6.65 -7.71 10.39
N THR A 2 5.75 -8.49 9.79
CA THR A 2 4.45 -7.99 9.31
C THR A 2 3.40 -8.23 10.39
N HIS A 3 2.70 -7.20 10.84
CA HIS A 3 1.61 -7.29 11.81
C HIS A 3 0.26 -7.38 11.10
N LYS A 4 -0.75 -7.95 11.78
CA LYS A 4 -2.11 -8.13 11.25
C LYS A 4 -2.77 -6.80 10.86
N ASP A 5 -2.34 -5.73 11.51
CA ASP A 5 -2.85 -4.38 11.31
C ASP A 5 -2.06 -3.59 10.27
N ASP A 6 -0.97 -4.15 9.73
CA ASP A 6 -0.24 -3.53 8.63
C ASP A 6 -1.12 -3.47 7.39
N LEU A 7 -1.01 -2.36 6.65
CA LEU A 7 -1.72 -2.15 5.39
C LEU A 7 -0.73 -1.98 4.25
N PHE A 8 -1.04 -2.61 3.13
CA PHE A 8 -0.22 -2.62 1.92
C PHE A 8 -0.95 -1.85 0.83
N VAL A 9 -0.34 -0.77 0.34
CA VAL A 9 -0.83 0.03 -0.77
C VAL A 9 -0.12 -0.44 -2.04
N GLU A 10 -0.86 -1.10 -2.93
CA GLU A 10 -0.35 -1.74 -4.16
C GLU A 10 -0.99 -1.11 -5.39
N GLN A 11 -0.22 -0.93 -6.48
CA GLN A 11 -0.79 -0.50 -7.75
C GLN A 11 -1.38 -1.71 -8.49
N ARG A 12 -2.58 -1.54 -9.03
CA ARG A 12 -3.23 -2.53 -9.87
C ARG A 12 -2.97 -2.26 -11.36
N SER A 13 -3.15 -3.29 -12.18
CA SER A 13 -2.94 -3.21 -13.64
C SER A 13 -3.79 -2.16 -14.37
N GLN A 14 -4.90 -1.72 -13.75
CA GLN A 14 -5.80 -0.70 -14.30
C GLN A 14 -5.34 0.73 -13.96
N GLY A 15 -4.28 0.89 -13.17
CA GLY A 15 -3.71 2.17 -12.76
C GLY A 15 -4.24 2.72 -11.43
N ASP A 16 -5.25 2.07 -10.84
CA ASP A 16 -5.76 2.34 -9.49
C ASP A 16 -4.91 1.69 -8.39
N TYR A 17 -5.19 2.04 -7.14
CA TYR A 17 -4.44 1.59 -5.97
C TYR A 17 -5.34 0.82 -5.03
N ALA A 18 -4.90 -0.36 -4.59
CA ALA A 18 -5.59 -1.16 -3.59
C ALA A 18 -4.88 -1.10 -2.25
N VAL A 19 -5.65 -1.02 -1.17
CA VAL A 19 -5.17 -1.21 0.19
C VAL A 19 -5.52 -2.63 0.64
N ARG A 20 -4.52 -3.42 1.05
CA ARG A 20 -4.69 -4.82 1.47
C ARG A 20 -4.13 -5.07 2.86
N ARG A 21 -4.77 -6.00 3.56
CA ARG A 21 -4.21 -6.60 4.78
C ARG A 21 -3.21 -7.70 4.43
N PRO A 22 -2.31 -8.08 5.35
CA PRO A 22 -1.35 -9.13 5.09
C PRO A 22 -2.09 -10.44 4.83
N ASN A 23 -1.65 -11.18 3.80
CA ASN A 23 -2.24 -12.46 3.39
C ASN A 23 -3.73 -12.38 2.95
N SER A 24 -4.26 -11.19 2.67
CA SER A 24 -5.61 -11.02 2.15
C SER A 24 -5.60 -10.90 0.63
N GLU A 25 -6.32 -11.77 -0.06
CA GLU A 25 -6.55 -11.64 -1.51
C GLU A 25 -7.52 -10.50 -1.84
N ARG A 26 -8.32 -10.08 -0.86
CA ARG A 26 -9.33 -9.02 -1.01
C ARG A 26 -8.75 -7.66 -0.64
N ALA A 27 -8.97 -6.68 -1.50
CA ALA A 27 -8.75 -5.27 -1.20
C ALA A 27 -9.72 -4.81 -0.11
N SER A 28 -9.19 -4.16 0.92
CA SER A 28 -9.98 -3.47 1.96
C SER A 28 -10.49 -2.13 1.46
N HIS A 29 -9.71 -1.46 0.60
CA HIS A 29 -10.10 -0.23 -0.07
C HIS A 29 -9.46 -0.15 -1.47
N VAL A 30 -10.09 0.61 -2.37
CA VAL A 30 -9.55 0.91 -3.70
C VAL A 30 -9.72 2.40 -3.94
N ALA A 31 -8.65 3.05 -4.39
CA ALA A 31 -8.64 4.47 -4.69
C ALA A 31 -8.01 4.75 -6.06
N SER A 32 -8.42 5.85 -6.69
CA SER A 32 -7.93 6.26 -8.01
C SER A 32 -6.48 6.75 -7.96
N THR A 33 -6.01 7.22 -6.81
CA THR A 33 -4.65 7.72 -6.62
C THR A 33 -3.93 7.04 -5.46
N GLN A 34 -2.59 7.03 -5.52
CA GLN A 34 -1.77 6.48 -4.43
C GLN A 34 -1.95 7.27 -3.14
N ARG A 35 -2.14 8.59 -3.24
CA ARG A 35 -2.33 9.47 -2.09
C ARG A 35 -3.60 9.12 -1.33
N GLU A 36 -4.72 9.00 -2.03
CA GLU A 36 -6.00 8.62 -1.41
C GLU A 36 -5.92 7.23 -0.75
N ALA A 37 -5.22 6.28 -1.36
CA ALA A 37 -5.00 4.97 -0.76
C ALA A 37 -4.12 5.04 0.50
N ILE A 38 -3.10 5.91 0.52
CA ILE A 38 -2.25 6.15 1.69
C ILE A 38 -3.03 6.83 2.81
N ASP A 39 -3.80 7.88 2.49
CA ASP A 39 -4.61 8.61 3.46
C ASP A 39 -5.60 7.67 4.16
N TRP A 40 -6.31 6.86 3.36
CA TRP A 40 -7.19 5.81 3.92
C TRP A 40 -6.41 4.81 4.78
N ALA A 41 -5.24 4.35 4.33
CA ALA A 41 -4.44 3.40 5.09
C ALA A 41 -3.95 3.99 6.43
N ASN A 42 -3.53 5.24 6.47
CA ASN A 42 -3.10 5.92 7.69
C ASN A 42 -4.23 6.03 8.72
N GLU A 43 -5.46 6.28 8.27
CA GLU A 43 -6.64 6.32 9.14
C GLU A 43 -7.04 4.93 9.70
N HIS A 44 -6.74 3.86 8.96
CA HIS A 44 -7.25 2.51 9.24
C HIS A 44 -6.18 1.51 9.70
N ALA A 45 -4.91 1.89 9.73
CA ALA A 45 -3.82 1.00 10.14
C ALA A 45 -3.85 0.66 11.64
N HIS A 46 -4.63 1.37 12.48
CA HIS A 46 -4.79 1.09 13.92
C HIS A 46 -3.45 0.82 14.66
N GLY A 47 -2.38 1.53 14.29
CA GLY A 47 -1.03 1.34 14.85
C GLY A 47 -0.13 0.35 14.09
N GLY A 48 -0.63 -0.29 13.05
CA GLY A 48 0.14 -1.04 12.06
C GLY A 48 0.90 -0.13 11.09
N ALA A 49 1.87 -0.70 10.40
CA ALA A 49 2.67 0.02 9.41
C ALA A 49 1.92 0.11 8.07
N VAL A 50 1.95 1.30 7.45
CA VAL A 50 1.53 1.48 6.06
C VAL A 50 2.73 1.23 5.15
N ARG A 51 2.65 0.19 4.32
CA ARG A 51 3.68 -0.19 3.35
C ARG A 51 3.19 0.12 1.94
N ILE A 52 3.96 0.92 1.22
CA ILE A 52 3.57 1.36 -0.13
C ILE A 52 4.48 0.74 -1.16
N GLU A 53 3.88 0.10 -2.15
CA GLU A 53 4.57 -0.45 -3.32
C GLU A 53 5.19 0.69 -4.12
N ARG A 54 6.49 0.55 -4.44
CA ARG A 54 7.17 1.52 -5.29
C ARG A 54 6.83 1.26 -6.74
N VAL A 55 5.94 2.08 -7.27
CA VAL A 55 5.47 1.97 -8.65
C VAL A 55 6.51 2.41 -9.71
N ARG A 56 7.53 3.20 -9.31
CA ARG A 56 8.49 3.82 -10.23
C ARG A 56 9.88 3.22 -10.09
N ARG A 57 10.45 2.78 -11.22
CA ARG A 57 11.89 2.50 -11.32
C ARG A 57 12.65 3.84 -11.34
N THR A 58 13.37 4.12 -10.28
CA THR A 58 14.23 5.30 -10.11
C THR A 58 15.64 4.84 -9.72
N SER A 59 16.65 5.69 -9.89
CA SER A 59 18.02 5.41 -9.44
C SER A 59 18.14 5.12 -7.94
N LYS A 60 17.12 5.49 -7.13
CA LYS A 60 17.02 5.24 -5.69
C LYS A 60 15.96 4.20 -5.30
N GLY A 61 15.32 3.52 -6.26
CA GLY A 61 14.25 2.58 -5.96
C GLY A 61 13.79 1.75 -7.14
N VAL A 62 13.74 0.44 -6.96
CA VAL A 62 13.16 -0.52 -7.91
C VAL A 62 11.74 -0.92 -7.48
N PRO A 63 10.93 -1.47 -8.41
CA PRO A 63 9.55 -1.87 -8.14
C PRO A 63 9.32 -2.79 -6.92
N ASP A 64 10.35 -3.51 -6.46
CA ASP A 64 10.28 -4.43 -5.33
C ASP A 64 10.63 -3.83 -3.95
N HIS A 65 10.64 -2.50 -3.79
CA HIS A 65 10.97 -1.85 -2.52
C HIS A 65 9.78 -1.15 -1.89
N TRP A 66 9.33 -1.62 -0.73
CA TRP A 66 8.31 -0.96 0.07
C TRP A 66 8.85 0.35 0.67
N ARG A 67 8.05 1.43 0.63
CA ARG A 67 8.25 2.63 1.47
C ARG A 67 7.36 2.49 2.71
N THR A 68 7.89 2.88 3.86
CA THR A 68 7.12 3.09 5.09
C THR A 68 6.87 4.58 5.22
N GLU A 69 5.62 4.97 5.40
CA GLU A 69 5.21 6.34 5.74
C GLU A 69 4.80 6.42 7.22
#